data_AF-A0A4S3LSD3-F1
#
_entry.id   AF-A0A4S3LSD3-F1
#
_cell.length_a   1.000
_cell.length_b   1.000
_cell.length_c   1.000
_cell.angle_alpha   90.00
_cell.angle_beta   90.00
_cell.angle_gamma   90.00
#
_symmetry.space_group_name_H-M   'P 1'
#
loop_
_entity.id
_entity.type
_entity.pdbx_description
1 polymer ?
#
loop_
_entity_poly.entity_id
_entity_poly.type
_entity_poly.pdbx_seq_one_letter_code
_entity_poly.pdbx_strand_id
1 'polypeptide(L)'
;MGIIDWETALNNDDSLYFCPVRHSILSPYKVKFEMYNSYIVASDAVLKGKPIILFEWTDEDEDRPATIGMIEHQSTIESMAEVLNATDSIYHDPIYQTIFGWSVDLFYK
;
A
#
# COMPACT_ATOMS: atom_id res chain seq x y z
N MET A 1 -4.26 -30.06 -8.06
CA MET A 1 -3.92 -28.75 -7.49
C MET A 1 -2.41 -28.66 -7.50
N GLY A 2 -1.84 -27.98 -8.48
CA GLY A 2 -0.39 -27.83 -8.59
C GLY A 2 0.13 -26.83 -7.55
N ILE A 3 1.30 -27.10 -6.99
CA ILE A 3 2.05 -26.16 -6.16
C ILE A 3 2.32 -24.95 -7.05
N ILE A 4 1.75 -23.79 -6.70
CA ILE A 4 2.02 -22.53 -7.39
C ILE A 4 3.47 -22.15 -7.07
N ASP A 5 4.30 -22.08 -8.10
CA ASP A 5 5.67 -21.58 -8.01
C ASP A 5 5.63 -20.06 -7.93
N TRP A 6 5.65 -19.54 -6.71
CA TRP A 6 5.56 -18.12 -6.41
C TRP A 6 6.70 -17.32 -7.06
N GLU A 7 7.90 -17.89 -7.22
CA GLU A 7 9.01 -17.21 -7.89
C GLU A 7 8.74 -17.01 -9.37
N THR A 8 8.11 -17.98 -10.04
CA THR A 8 7.70 -17.86 -11.45
C THR A 8 6.50 -16.93 -11.64
N ALA A 9 5.58 -16.87 -10.67
CA ALA A 9 4.47 -15.92 -10.68
C ALA A 9 4.95 -14.47 -10.45
N LEU A 10 5.89 -14.28 -9.51
CA LEU A 10 6.57 -13.00 -9.23
C LEU A 10 7.31 -12.43 -10.43
N ASN A 11 7.88 -13.29 -11.29
CA ASN A 11 8.62 -12.87 -12.48
C ASN A 11 7.75 -12.57 -13.71
N ASN A 12 6.44 -12.86 -13.67
CA ASN A 12 5.53 -12.66 -14.82
C ASN A 12 4.34 -11.74 -14.53
N ASP A 13 4.10 -11.38 -13.26
CA ASP A 13 3.03 -10.47 -12.88
C ASP A 13 3.62 -9.21 -12.26
N ASP A 14 3.82 -8.19 -13.10
CA ASP A 14 4.34 -6.88 -12.71
C ASP A 14 3.46 -6.20 -11.65
N SER A 15 2.21 -6.64 -11.45
CA SER A 15 1.38 -6.10 -10.38
C SER A 15 1.99 -6.39 -9.01
N LEU A 16 2.74 -7.50 -8.83
CA LEU A 16 3.34 -7.89 -7.56
C LEU A 16 4.39 -6.90 -7.05
N TYR A 17 4.90 -6.00 -7.90
CA TYR A 17 5.71 -4.86 -7.47
C TYR A 17 4.97 -3.88 -6.55
N PHE A 18 3.64 -3.95 -6.48
CA PHE A 18 2.81 -3.17 -5.54
C PHE A 18 2.47 -3.92 -4.25
N CYS A 19 2.97 -5.14 -4.04
CA CYS A 19 2.67 -5.92 -2.85
C CYS A 19 3.51 -5.43 -1.65
N PRO A 20 2.88 -5.00 -0.53
CA PRO A 20 3.62 -4.60 0.66
C PRO A 20 4.42 -5.74 1.26
N VAL A 21 5.71 -5.49 1.50
CA VAL A 21 6.60 -6.43 2.21
C VAL A 21 6.87 -5.97 3.64
N ARG A 22 6.75 -4.67 3.90
CA ARG A 22 6.98 -4.06 5.21
C ARG A 22 6.18 -2.75 5.32
N HIS A 23 5.97 -2.29 6.54
CA HIS A 23 5.44 -0.97 6.78
C HIS A 23 6.24 -0.23 7.87
N SER A 24 6.05 1.09 7.91
CA SER A 24 6.50 1.98 8.97
C SER A 24 5.42 3.01 9.24
N ILE A 25 5.01 3.15 10.50
CA ILE A 25 4.05 4.17 10.92
C ILE A 25 4.81 5.50 11.03
N LEU A 26 4.51 6.45 10.14
CA LEU A 26 5.15 7.78 10.12
C LEU A 26 4.42 8.75 11.06
N SER A 27 3.10 8.61 11.15
CA SER A 27 2.23 9.30 12.10
C SER A 27 0.91 8.50 12.23
N PRO A 28 0.03 8.81 13.18
CA PRO A 28 -1.27 8.15 13.28
C PRO A 28 -2.06 8.15 11.97
N TYR A 29 -1.97 9.22 11.16
CA TYR A 29 -2.72 9.37 9.92
C TYR A 29 -1.90 9.05 8.66
N LYS A 30 -0.69 8.48 8.80
CA LYS A 30 0.24 8.28 7.68
C LYS A 30 1.10 7.03 7.88
N VAL A 31 0.96 6.06 6.99
CA VAL A 31 1.73 4.80 7.00
C VAL A 31 2.49 4.67 5.69
N LYS A 32 3.79 4.37 5.80
CA LYS A 32 4.62 3.99 4.67
C LYS A 32 4.56 2.47 4.51
N PHE A 33 4.25 1.99 3.31
CA PHE A 33 4.33 0.60 2.90
C PHE A 33 5.51 0.46 1.93
N GLU A 34 6.51 -0.33 2.31
CA GLU A 34 7.65 -0.68 1.46
C GLU A 34 7.22 -1.86 0.56
N MET A 35 7.51 -1.74 -0.73
CA MET A 35 7.40 -2.78 -1.74
C MET A 35 8.81 -3.25 -2.12
N TYR A 36 8.94 -4.18 -3.07
CA TYR A 36 10.26 -4.68 -3.49
C TYR A 36 11.23 -3.58 -3.96
N ASN A 37 10.80 -2.71 -4.89
CA ASN A 37 11.62 -1.64 -5.48
C ASN A 37 10.88 -0.30 -5.50
N SER A 38 10.00 -0.07 -4.54
CA SER A 38 9.25 1.17 -4.41
C SER A 38 8.65 1.29 -3.01
N TYR A 39 8.02 2.42 -2.73
CA TYR A 39 7.15 2.52 -1.57
C TYR A 39 5.91 3.33 -1.88
N ILE A 40 4.87 3.06 -1.12
CA ILE A 40 3.66 3.86 -1.09
C ILE A 40 3.51 4.47 0.28
N VAL A 41 3.20 5.76 0.31
CA VAL A 41 2.74 6.40 1.53
C VAL A 41 1.24 6.60 1.43
N ALA A 42 0.52 5.95 2.35
CA ALA A 42 -0.92 6.08 2.47
C ALA A 42 -1.24 7.03 3.64
N SER A 43 -2.11 8.01 3.40
CA SER A 43 -2.53 8.95 4.44
C SER A 43 -3.99 9.35 4.34
N ASP A 44 -4.60 9.63 5.49
CA ASP A 44 -5.92 10.25 5.53
C ASP A 44 -5.85 11.68 5.00
N ALA A 45 -6.77 12.04 4.11
CA ALA A 45 -6.86 13.38 3.54
C ALA A 45 -8.32 13.79 3.31
N VAL A 46 -8.52 15.07 2.99
CA VAL A 46 -9.84 15.62 2.67
C VAL A 46 -9.81 16.31 1.32
N LEU A 47 -10.68 15.86 0.40
CA LEU A 47 -10.84 16.45 -0.92
C LEU A 47 -12.26 16.99 -1.08
N LYS A 48 -12.38 18.31 -1.28
CA LYS A 48 -13.67 19.01 -1.45
C LYS A 48 -14.69 18.68 -0.33
N GLY A 49 -14.20 18.54 0.90
CA GLY A 49 -15.01 18.22 2.08
C GLY A 49 -15.37 16.74 2.25
N LYS A 50 -14.87 15.84 1.38
CA LYS A 50 -15.01 14.39 1.54
C LYS A 50 -13.73 13.77 2.08
N PRO A 51 -13.81 12.80 3.02
CA PRO A 51 -12.67 12.01 3.42
C PRO A 51 -12.21 11.13 2.24
N ILE A 52 -10.90 11.06 2.04
CA ILE A 52 -10.24 10.20 1.06
C ILE A 52 -9.01 9.57 1.71
N ILE A 53 -8.51 8.50 1.11
CA ILE A 53 -7.15 8.04 1.35
C ILE A 53 -6.29 8.48 0.17
N LEU A 54 -5.22 9.21 0.47
CA LEU A 54 -4.21 9.64 -0.47
C LEU A 54 -3.09 8.61 -0.54
N PHE A 55 -2.72 8.21 -1.75
CA PHE A 55 -1.59 7.33 -2.04
C PHE A 55 -0.51 8.13 -2.78
N GLU A 56 0.70 8.15 -2.20
CA GLU A 56 1.89 8.71 -2.81
C GLU A 56 2.84 7.55 -3.17
N TRP A 57 2.92 7.18 -4.44
CA TRP A 57 3.82 6.13 -4.93
C TRP A 57 5.13 6.71 -5.43
N THR A 58 6.24 6.27 -4.85
CA THR A 58 7.60 6.64 -5.25
C THR A 58 8.38 5.39 -5.61
N ASP A 59 9.10 5.43 -6.73
CA ASP A 59 10.04 4.38 -7.11
C ASP A 59 11.29 4.37 -6.21
N GLU A 60 12.14 3.35 -6.36
CA GLU A 60 13.37 3.19 -5.59
C GLU A 60 14.38 4.33 -5.81
N ASP A 61 14.43 4.86 -7.02
CA ASP A 61 15.43 5.86 -7.42
C ASP A 61 15.12 7.26 -6.85
N GLU A 62 13.88 7.52 -6.44
CA GLU A 62 13.36 8.83 -5.98
C GLU A 62 13.74 10.00 -6.92
N ASP A 63 14.01 9.70 -8.20
CA ASP A 63 14.47 10.67 -9.19
C ASP A 63 13.31 11.43 -9.84
N ARG A 64 12.09 10.96 -9.62
CA ARG A 64 10.84 11.50 -10.13
C ARG A 64 9.89 11.89 -9.00
N PRO A 65 9.04 12.91 -9.24
CA PRO A 65 7.94 13.19 -8.33
C PRO A 65 7.04 11.96 -8.14
N ALA A 66 6.55 11.77 -6.92
CA ALA A 66 5.63 10.69 -6.61
C ALA A 66 4.39 10.73 -7.51
N THR A 67 3.95 9.54 -7.95
CA THR A 67 2.66 9.38 -8.63
C THR A 67 1.56 9.35 -7.57
N ILE A 68 0.52 10.17 -7.77
CA ILE A 68 -0.54 10.35 -6.79
C ILE A 68 -1.78 9.57 -7.21
N GLY A 69 -2.29 8.75 -6.29
CA GLY A 69 -3.58 8.06 -6.38
C GLY A 69 -4.50 8.47 -5.22
N MET A 70 -5.81 8.39 -5.43
CA MET A 70 -6.79 8.75 -4.41
C MET A 70 -7.97 7.80 -4.47
N ILE A 71 -8.46 7.40 -3.30
CA ILE A 71 -9.68 6.60 -3.16
C ILE A 71 -10.66 7.28 -2.21
N GLU A 72 -11.93 7.36 -2.61
CA GLU A 72 -13.02 7.74 -1.70
C GLU A 72 -13.35 6.50 -0.84
N HIS A 73 -12.96 6.51 0.43
CA HIS A 73 -13.16 5.39 1.34
C HIS A 73 -13.55 5.88 2.75
N GLN A 74 -14.38 5.11 3.47
CA GLN A 74 -14.82 5.46 4.83
C GLN A 74 -13.85 5.00 5.91
N SER A 75 -13.09 3.92 5.67
CA SER A 75 -12.01 3.51 6.58
C SER A 75 -10.86 4.51 6.55
N THR A 76 -10.20 4.67 7.69
CA THR A 76 -9.07 5.58 7.86
C THR A 76 -7.75 4.83 7.95
N ILE A 77 -6.67 5.50 7.54
CA ILE A 77 -5.30 5.07 7.78
C ILE A 77 -5.01 5.01 9.28
N GLU A 78 -5.62 5.88 10.09
CA GLU A 78 -5.55 5.82 11.55
C GLU A 78 -5.94 4.45 12.10
N SER A 79 -7.10 3.91 11.70
CA SER A 79 -7.51 2.57 12.16
C SER A 79 -6.58 1.47 11.66
N MET A 80 -6.02 1.60 10.45
CA MET A 80 -5.01 0.65 9.96
C MET A 80 -3.72 0.72 10.80
N ALA A 81 -3.24 1.92 11.12
CA ALA A 81 -2.04 2.13 11.91
C ALA A 81 -2.19 1.55 13.33
N GLU A 82 -3.36 1.73 13.95
CA GLU A 82 -3.68 1.12 15.25
C GLU A 82 -3.59 -0.41 15.21
N VAL A 83 -4.20 -1.04 14.20
CA VAL A 83 -4.15 -2.50 14.03
C VAL A 83 -2.72 -2.98 13.79
N LEU A 84 -1.98 -2.34 12.89
CA LEU A 84 -0.59 -2.69 12.58
C LEU A 84 0.32 -2.59 13.80
N ASN A 85 0.10 -1.60 14.67
CA ASN A 85 0.89 -1.41 15.89
C ASN A 85 0.50 -2.38 17.02
N ALA A 86 -0.78 -2.80 17.06
CA ALA A 86 -1.32 -3.63 18.13
C ALA A 86 -1.24 -5.13 17.88
N THR A 87 -0.93 -5.55 16.64
CA THR A 87 -0.96 -6.96 16.23
C THR A 87 0.40 -7.44 15.76
N ASP A 88 0.68 -8.73 15.98
CA ASP A 88 1.88 -9.38 15.43
C ASP A 88 1.82 -9.43 13.90
N SER A 89 3.01 -9.49 13.27
CA SER A 89 3.14 -9.44 11.81
C SER A 89 2.35 -10.51 11.06
N ILE A 90 2.08 -11.66 11.68
CA ILE A 90 1.26 -12.74 11.11
C ILE A 90 -0.21 -12.34 10.85
N TYR A 91 -0.66 -11.23 11.41
CA TYR A 91 -2.02 -10.71 11.24
C TYR A 91 -2.09 -9.46 10.35
N HIS A 92 -0.96 -9.04 9.75
CA HIS A 92 -0.92 -7.84 8.91
C HIS A 92 -1.43 -8.09 7.49
N ASP A 93 -1.50 -9.35 7.06
CA ASP A 93 -1.92 -9.78 5.72
C ASP A 93 -3.19 -9.10 5.19
N PRO A 94 -4.30 -8.97 5.95
CA PRO A 94 -5.51 -8.31 5.43
C PRO A 94 -5.30 -6.84 5.07
N ILE A 95 -4.47 -6.12 5.83
CA ILE A 95 -4.12 -4.73 5.53
C ILE A 95 -3.23 -4.69 4.29
N TYR A 96 -2.24 -5.58 4.22
CA TYR A 96 -1.34 -5.64 3.07
C TYR A 96 -2.08 -5.98 1.78
N GLN A 97 -3.03 -6.91 1.81
CA GLN A 97 -3.90 -7.24 0.68
C GLN A 97 -4.77 -6.05 0.26
N THR A 98 -5.28 -5.28 1.22
CA THR A 98 -6.08 -4.07 0.93
C THR A 98 -5.23 -3.01 0.23
N ILE A 99 -4.04 -2.72 0.77
CA ILE A 99 -3.10 -1.77 0.18
C ILE A 99 -2.65 -2.23 -1.20
N PHE A 100 -2.34 -3.53 -1.37
CA PHE A 100 -2.00 -4.12 -2.66
C PHE A 100 -3.12 -3.90 -3.69
N GLY A 101 -4.36 -4.28 -3.36
CA GLY A 101 -5.50 -4.12 -4.27
C GLY A 101 -5.70 -2.67 -4.71
N TRP A 102 -5.69 -1.73 -3.76
CA TRP A 102 -5.81 -0.30 -4.09
C TRP A 102 -4.64 0.23 -4.92
N SER A 103 -3.42 -0.24 -4.64
CA SER A 103 -2.23 0.17 -5.39
C SER A 103 -2.29 -0.30 -6.84
N VAL A 104 -2.72 -1.55 -7.07
CA VAL A 104 -2.93 -2.09 -8.41
C VAL A 104 -4.00 -1.28 -9.15
N ASP A 105 -5.16 -1.04 -8.53
CA ASP A 105 -6.25 -0.27 -9.15
C ASP A 105 -5.84 1.17 -9.53
N LEU A 106 -4.94 1.78 -8.75
CA LEU A 106 -4.50 3.16 -8.95
C LEU A 106 -3.35 3.30 -9.95
N PHE A 107 -2.39 2.36 -9.94
CA PHE A 107 -1.08 2.57 -10.56
C PHE A 107 -0.73 1.56 -11.65
N TYR A 108 -1.37 0.38 -11.67
CA TYR A 108 -1.12 -0.63 -12.70
C TYR A 108 -1.99 -0.35 -13.94
N LYS A 109 -1.37 -0.22 -15.12
CA LYS A 109 -2.02 0.16 -16.39
C LYS A 109 -1.67 -0.77 -17.53
#